data_AF-A0A9Q8ZH97-F1
#
_entry.id   AF-A0A9Q8ZH97-F1
#
_cell.length_a   1.000
_cell.length_b   1.000
_cell.length_c   1.000
_cell.angle_alpha   90.00
_cell.angle_beta   90.00
_cell.angle_gamma   90.00
#
_symmetry.space_group_name_H-M   'P 1'
#
loop_
_entity.id
_entity.type
_entity.pdbx_description
1 polymer ?
#
loop_
_entity_poly.entity_id
_entity_poly.type
_entity_poly.pdbx_seq_one_letter_code
_entity_poly.pdbx_strand_id
1 'polypeptide(L)'
;MPPKGSGKKPAAFPQASSKSAASKKQKNPLIEKRPRNYGIGQDIQPQRNLGRMVRWPAYVRLQRQKKILNMRLKVPPSIAQFQHVADRNLATQAFKLLNKYRPETKAEKKERLTKEATAVAEGKKKEDVSKKPYVAKYGLNHVVGLIENKKASLVLIANDVDPIELVIFLPALCRKMGVPYVIVKGKARLGTVVHQKTAAVLALTEVRSEDKNELQKLVTAVNDGYLEKHHKEATRHWGGGIMGAKANARMEKRRKAVESAIKI
;
A
#
# COMPACT_ATOMS: atom_id res chain seq x y z
N MET A 1 -46.05 -1.02 54.57
CA MET A 1 -47.43 -0.51 54.46
C MET A 1 -47.57 0.25 53.15
N PRO A 2 -48.48 -0.11 52.25
CA PRO A 2 -48.67 0.58 50.98
C PRO A 2 -49.72 1.70 51.12
N PRO A 3 -49.53 2.89 50.50
CA PRO A 3 -50.65 3.76 50.15
C PRO A 3 -50.96 3.60 48.65
N LYS A 4 -52.12 3.01 48.35
CA LYS A 4 -53.36 3.68 47.90
C LYS A 4 -53.27 4.34 46.52
N GLY A 5 -53.97 3.73 45.57
CA GLY A 5 -54.10 4.22 44.22
C GLY A 5 -55.20 5.26 44.01
N SER A 6 -55.28 5.63 42.74
CA SER A 6 -56.33 6.34 42.01
C SER A 6 -56.37 7.88 42.09
N GLY A 7 -56.23 8.46 40.91
CA GLY A 7 -56.50 9.86 40.61
C GLY A 7 -56.13 10.15 39.16
N LYS A 8 -56.99 9.75 38.21
CA LYS A 8 -56.88 10.17 36.80
C LYS A 8 -56.94 11.70 36.77
N LYS A 9 -55.80 12.35 36.56
CA LYS A 9 -55.75 13.78 36.23
C LYS A 9 -56.04 13.92 34.73
N PRO A 10 -56.98 14.78 34.31
CA PRO A 10 -57.21 15.03 32.89
C PRO A 10 -55.94 15.61 32.24
N ALA A 11 -55.66 15.20 31.01
CA ALA A 11 -54.50 15.66 30.26
C ALA A 11 -54.52 17.20 30.15
N ALA A 12 -53.38 17.83 30.44
CA ALA A 12 -53.23 19.26 30.25
C ALA A 12 -53.45 19.61 28.78
N PHE A 13 -54.34 20.58 28.53
CA PHE A 13 -54.53 21.21 27.22
C PHE A 13 -53.16 21.57 26.64
N PRO A 14 -52.87 21.33 25.35
CA PRO A 14 -51.60 21.73 24.78
C PRO A 14 -51.56 23.27 24.80
N GLN A 15 -50.89 23.84 25.80
CA GLN A 15 -50.45 25.23 25.73
C GLN A 15 -49.66 25.32 24.44
N ALA A 16 -50.23 26.04 23.46
CA ALA A 16 -49.50 26.45 22.27
C ALA A 16 -48.20 27.06 22.77
N SER A 17 -47.10 26.35 22.53
CA SER A 17 -45.75 26.87 22.76
C SER A 17 -45.77 28.27 22.18
N SER A 18 -45.69 29.27 23.04
CA SER A 18 -45.54 30.65 22.63
C SER A 18 -44.40 30.62 21.64
N LYS A 19 -44.72 30.82 20.35
CA LYS A 19 -43.70 31.14 19.36
C LYS A 19 -43.06 32.37 19.95
N SER A 20 -41.88 32.21 20.54
CA SER A 20 -41.00 33.32 20.81
C SER A 20 -40.93 34.04 19.47
N ALA A 21 -41.62 35.18 19.40
CA ALA A 21 -41.65 35.99 18.21
C ALA A 21 -40.21 36.40 18.01
N ALA A 22 -39.51 35.70 17.12
CA ALA A 22 -38.14 35.99 16.79
C ALA A 22 -38.11 37.47 16.44
N SER A 23 -37.43 38.26 17.28
CA SER A 23 -37.33 39.69 17.10
C SER A 23 -36.85 39.91 15.67
N LYS A 24 -37.69 40.59 14.86
CA LYS A 24 -37.32 40.90 13.48
C LYS A 24 -36.08 41.78 13.55
N LYS A 25 -34.90 41.18 13.35
CA LYS A 25 -33.63 41.92 13.25
C LYS A 25 -33.86 43.08 12.29
N GLN A 26 -33.65 44.31 12.76
CA GLN A 26 -33.73 45.50 11.93
C GLN A 26 -32.88 45.29 10.67
N LYS A 27 -33.52 45.27 9.51
CA LYS A 27 -32.82 45.18 8.22
C LYS A 27 -32.36 46.58 7.86
N ASN A 28 -31.05 46.77 7.74
CA ASN A 28 -30.49 48.04 7.28
C ASN A 28 -30.94 48.28 5.83
N PRO A 29 -31.67 49.36 5.51
CA PRO A 29 -32.17 49.65 4.17
C PRO A 29 -31.06 49.91 3.15
N LEU A 30 -29.82 50.14 3.60
CA LEU A 30 -28.65 50.31 2.74
C LEU A 30 -28.06 48.98 2.23
N ILE A 31 -28.50 47.83 2.77
CA ILE A 31 -27.99 46.51 2.38
C ILE A 31 -29.02 45.81 1.47
N GLU A 32 -28.71 45.74 0.18
CA GLU A 32 -29.53 45.02 -0.81
C GLU A 32 -28.85 43.75 -1.33
N LYS A 33 -29.65 42.74 -1.67
CA LYS A 33 -29.16 41.50 -2.29
C LYS A 33 -28.86 41.78 -3.76
N ARG A 34 -27.59 41.74 -4.14
CA ARG A 34 -27.12 41.81 -5.54
C ARG A 34 -26.58 40.45 -6.01
N PRO A 35 -27.44 39.48 -6.35
CA PRO A 35 -26.97 38.18 -6.82
C PRO A 35 -26.39 38.33 -8.23
N ARG A 36 -25.25 37.67 -8.47
CA ARG A 36 -24.66 37.59 -9.81
C ARG A 36 -25.17 36.35 -10.54
N ASN A 37 -25.44 36.49 -11.83
CA ASN A 37 -25.81 35.41 -12.73
C ASN A 37 -24.57 34.91 -13.46
N TYR A 38 -24.10 33.70 -13.13
CA TYR A 38 -22.95 33.08 -13.77
C TYR A 38 -23.33 32.17 -14.95
N GLY A 39 -24.46 32.44 -15.61
CA GLY A 39 -24.82 31.84 -16.88
C GLY A 39 -23.83 32.22 -18.00
N ILE A 40 -23.94 31.54 -19.14
CA ILE A 40 -23.12 31.86 -20.33
C ILE A 40 -23.51 33.25 -20.83
N GLY A 41 -22.53 34.14 -21.02
CA GLY A 41 -22.75 35.51 -21.53
C GLY A 41 -23.31 36.51 -20.51
N GLN A 42 -23.33 36.17 -19.22
CA GLN A 42 -23.82 37.03 -18.14
C GLN A 42 -22.62 37.58 -17.34
N ASP A 43 -22.67 37.56 -16.00
CA ASP A 43 -21.58 38.07 -15.16
C ASP A 43 -20.28 37.25 -15.30
N ILE A 44 -19.16 37.90 -14.96
CA ILE A 44 -17.83 37.26 -14.91
C ILE A 44 -17.89 36.01 -14.02
N GLN A 45 -17.41 34.90 -14.56
CA GLN A 45 -17.38 33.61 -13.87
C GLN A 45 -16.53 33.71 -12.59
N PRO A 46 -16.96 33.09 -11.49
CA PRO A 46 -16.18 33.06 -10.27
C PRO A 46 -14.94 32.20 -10.46
N GLN A 47 -13.94 32.37 -9.59
CA GLN A 47 -12.79 31.47 -9.55
C GLN A 47 -13.28 30.04 -9.25
N ARG A 48 -12.82 29.07 -10.04
CA ARG A 48 -13.15 27.64 -9.91
C ARG A 48 -11.87 26.82 -9.79
N ASN A 49 -11.99 25.60 -9.27
CA ASN A 49 -10.86 24.67 -9.27
C ASN A 49 -10.52 24.25 -10.71
N LEU A 50 -9.46 24.84 -11.26
CA LEU A 50 -8.97 24.57 -12.61
C LEU A 50 -7.97 23.40 -12.68
N GLY A 51 -7.72 22.66 -11.59
CA GLY A 51 -6.64 21.66 -11.49
C GLY A 51 -6.61 20.59 -12.60
N ARG A 52 -7.77 20.27 -13.20
CA ARG A 52 -7.86 19.36 -14.36
C ARG A 52 -7.47 20.00 -15.69
N MET A 53 -7.63 21.31 -15.83
CA MET A 53 -7.41 22.10 -17.04
C MET A 53 -6.06 22.83 -17.03
N VAL A 54 -5.32 22.78 -15.92
CA VAL A 54 -3.96 23.33 -15.81
C VAL A 54 -3.04 22.71 -16.87
N ARG A 55 -2.25 23.56 -17.53
CA ARG A 55 -1.10 23.12 -18.33
C ARG A 55 0.02 22.67 -17.41
N TRP A 56 0.05 21.36 -17.13
CA TRP A 56 1.05 20.78 -16.23
C TRP A 56 2.47 20.86 -16.81
N PRO A 57 3.51 21.06 -15.95
CA PRO A 57 4.91 20.97 -16.35
C PRO A 57 5.23 19.67 -17.07
N ALA A 58 6.25 19.69 -17.94
CA ALA A 58 6.58 18.57 -18.82
C ALA A 58 6.83 17.26 -18.05
N TYR A 59 7.58 17.29 -16.95
CA TYR A 59 7.88 16.10 -16.14
C TYR A 59 6.62 15.45 -15.55
N VAL A 60 5.64 16.24 -15.11
CA VAL A 60 4.35 15.75 -14.59
C VAL A 60 3.56 15.08 -15.71
N ARG A 61 3.54 15.69 -16.90
CA ARG A 61 2.86 15.12 -18.08
C ARG A 61 3.48 13.77 -18.46
N LEU A 62 4.82 13.70 -18.56
CA LEU A 62 5.54 12.47 -18.91
C LEU A 62 5.29 11.34 -17.90
N GLN A 63 5.36 11.62 -16.59
CA GLN A 63 5.08 10.61 -15.56
C GLN A 63 3.63 10.09 -15.64
N ARG A 64 2.65 10.97 -15.84
CA ARG A 64 1.24 10.59 -16.01
C ARG A 64 1.02 9.78 -17.29
N GLN A 65 1.63 10.19 -18.40
CA GLN A 65 1.57 9.49 -19.68
C GLN A 65 2.21 8.09 -19.58
N LYS A 66 3.38 7.94 -18.95
CA LYS A 66 4.02 6.63 -18.67
C LYS A 66 3.08 5.70 -17.92
N LYS A 67 2.43 6.19 -16.86
CA LYS A 67 1.44 5.39 -16.10
C LYS A 67 0.23 5.00 -16.95
N ILE A 68 -0.29 5.92 -17.76
CA ILE A 68 -1.42 5.64 -18.66
C ILE A 68 -1.03 4.60 -19.70
N LEU A 69 0.16 4.71 -20.30
CA LEU A 69 0.65 3.78 -21.30
C LEU A 69 0.74 2.36 -20.75
N ASN A 70 1.30 2.19 -19.54
CA ASN A 70 1.36 0.89 -18.87
C ASN A 70 -0.01 0.27 -18.56
N MET A 71 -1.06 1.07 -18.41
CA MET A 71 -2.43 0.55 -18.24
C MET A 71 -3.09 0.18 -19.58
N ARG A 72 -2.72 0.86 -20.67
CA ARG A 72 -3.36 0.73 -21.99
C ARG A 72 -2.76 -0.38 -22.83
N LEU A 73 -1.43 -0.51 -22.80
CA LEU A 73 -0.75 -1.58 -23.52
C LEU A 73 -1.03 -2.93 -22.88
N LYS A 74 -0.95 -4.00 -23.66
CA LYS A 74 -0.91 -5.37 -23.14
C LYS A 74 0.47 -5.59 -22.51
N VAL A 75 0.49 -5.92 -21.23
CA VAL A 75 1.71 -6.09 -20.45
C VAL A 75 2.02 -7.59 -20.33
N PRO A 76 3.24 -8.04 -20.67
CA PRO A 76 3.63 -9.45 -20.55
C PRO A 76 3.46 -9.98 -19.11
N PRO A 77 3.12 -11.26 -18.93
CA PRO A 77 2.90 -11.86 -17.60
C PRO A 77 4.09 -11.69 -16.64
N SER A 78 5.32 -11.79 -17.16
CA SER A 78 6.57 -11.61 -16.40
C SER A 78 6.73 -10.23 -15.77
N ILE A 79 6.08 -9.21 -16.31
CA ILE A 79 6.05 -7.85 -15.74
C ILE A 79 4.75 -7.65 -14.94
N ALA A 80 3.63 -8.18 -15.45
CA ALA A 80 2.32 -8.05 -14.80
C ALA A 80 2.28 -8.67 -13.40
N GLN A 81 3.06 -9.72 -13.12
CA GLN A 81 3.18 -10.32 -11.79
C GLN A 81 3.54 -9.30 -10.68
N PHE A 82 4.28 -8.23 -10.99
CA PHE A 82 4.61 -7.18 -10.00
C PHE A 82 3.44 -6.25 -9.67
N GLN A 83 2.34 -6.30 -10.43
CA GLN A 83 1.09 -5.62 -10.08
C GLN A 83 0.32 -6.39 -9.00
N HIS A 84 0.54 -7.69 -8.89
CA HIS A 84 -0.06 -8.58 -7.90
C HIS A 84 0.82 -8.66 -6.65
N VAL A 85 0.57 -7.73 -5.74
CA VAL A 85 1.30 -7.63 -4.46
C VAL A 85 0.56 -8.35 -3.33
N ALA A 86 1.28 -8.69 -2.28
CA ALA A 86 0.71 -9.10 -1.01
C ALA A 86 -0.33 -8.09 -0.50
N ASP A 87 -1.37 -8.62 0.13
CA ASP A 87 -2.35 -7.82 0.83
C ASP A 87 -1.71 -7.12 2.05
N ARG A 88 -2.45 -6.17 2.62
CA ARG A 88 -1.94 -5.32 3.69
C ARG A 88 -1.59 -6.13 4.94
N ASN A 89 -2.34 -7.18 5.25
CA ASN A 89 -2.17 -7.94 6.49
C ASN A 89 -0.92 -8.81 6.40
N LEU A 90 -0.77 -9.56 5.29
CA LEU A 90 0.42 -10.36 5.03
C LEU A 90 1.70 -9.51 5.01
N ALA A 91 1.65 -8.36 4.32
CA ALA A 91 2.79 -7.44 4.30
C ALA A 91 3.13 -6.92 5.71
N THR A 92 2.13 -6.60 6.54
CA THR A 92 2.35 -6.07 7.89
C THR A 92 2.99 -7.11 8.80
N GLN A 93 2.55 -8.36 8.73
CA GLN A 93 3.16 -9.48 9.45
C GLN A 93 4.62 -9.69 9.01
N ALA A 94 4.88 -9.69 7.70
CA ALA A 94 6.24 -9.85 7.17
C ALA A 94 7.17 -8.71 7.63
N PHE A 95 6.71 -7.45 7.61
CA PHE A 95 7.51 -6.32 8.10
C PHE A 95 7.71 -6.34 9.61
N LYS A 96 6.72 -6.80 10.39
CA LYS A 96 6.87 -6.94 11.84
C LYS A 96 7.99 -7.91 12.19
N LEU A 97 8.04 -9.06 11.51
CA LEU A 97 9.13 -10.03 11.66
C LEU A 97 10.47 -9.42 11.23
N LEU A 98 10.54 -8.83 10.03
CA LEU A 98 11.77 -8.21 9.51
C LEU A 98 12.33 -7.10 10.41
N ASN A 99 11.47 -6.34 11.09
CA ASN A 99 11.92 -5.30 12.03
C ASN A 99 12.66 -5.86 13.25
N LYS A 100 12.45 -7.13 13.63
CA LYS A 100 13.23 -7.81 14.67
C LYS A 100 14.65 -8.17 14.20
N TYR A 101 14.82 -8.36 12.88
CA TYR A 101 16.05 -8.82 12.24
C TYR A 101 16.75 -7.71 11.44
N ARG A 102 16.64 -6.45 11.87
CA ARG A 102 17.29 -5.34 11.17
C ARG A 102 18.82 -5.45 11.31
N PRO A 103 19.58 -5.18 10.24
CA PRO A 103 21.03 -5.10 10.33
C PRO A 103 21.44 -3.88 11.18
N GLU A 104 22.58 -4.00 11.84
CA GLU A 104 23.13 -2.94 12.70
C GLU A 104 23.33 -1.60 11.96
N THR A 105 23.11 -0.50 12.66
CA THR A 105 23.49 0.82 12.16
C THR A 105 25.00 1.03 12.25
N LYS A 106 25.53 2.04 11.53
CA LYS A 106 26.96 2.38 11.62
C LYS A 106 27.40 2.75 13.04
N ALA A 107 26.52 3.40 13.82
CA ALA A 107 26.79 3.77 15.21
C ALA A 107 26.83 2.53 16.11
N GLU A 108 25.81 1.66 16.03
CA GLU A 108 25.76 0.39 16.77
C GLU A 108 26.95 -0.50 16.44
N LYS A 109 27.35 -0.56 15.16
CA LYS A 109 28.53 -1.30 14.72
C LYS A 109 29.80 -0.76 15.36
N LYS A 110 29.96 0.57 15.46
CA LYS A 110 31.11 1.19 16.12
C LYS A 110 31.15 0.81 17.59
N GLU A 111 30.02 0.90 18.30
CA GLU A 111 29.92 0.53 19.71
C GLU A 111 30.20 -0.95 19.94
N ARG A 112 29.69 -1.83 19.07
CA ARG A 112 29.95 -3.27 19.13
C ARG A 112 31.44 -3.54 18.95
N LEU A 113 32.09 -2.94 17.96
CA LEU A 113 33.53 -3.11 17.73
C LEU A 113 34.37 -2.57 18.89
N THR A 114 33.99 -1.46 19.50
CA THR A 114 34.70 -0.95 20.69
C THR A 114 34.55 -1.89 21.88
N LYS A 115 33.35 -2.43 22.12
CA LYS A 115 33.09 -3.40 23.20
C LYS A 115 33.81 -4.73 22.96
N GLU A 116 33.83 -5.20 21.72
CA GLU A 116 34.60 -6.37 21.31
C GLU A 116 36.10 -6.15 21.54
N ALA A 117 36.63 -4.99 21.13
CA ALA A 117 38.04 -4.66 21.31
C ALA A 117 38.45 -4.58 22.79
N THR A 118 37.62 -3.97 23.66
CA THR A 118 37.91 -3.91 25.10
C THR A 118 37.86 -5.29 25.74
N ALA A 119 36.88 -6.13 25.39
CA ALA A 119 36.76 -7.47 25.95
C ALA A 119 37.91 -8.40 25.51
N VAL A 120 38.40 -8.24 24.27
CA VAL A 120 39.58 -8.97 23.78
C VAL A 120 40.85 -8.49 24.48
N ALA A 121 40.99 -7.18 24.75
CA ALA A 121 42.10 -6.65 25.54
C ALA A 121 42.08 -7.17 27.00
N GLU A 122 40.90 -7.41 27.57
CA GLU A 122 40.72 -8.08 28.87
C GLU A 122 40.95 -9.61 28.83
N GLY A 123 41.36 -10.18 27.70
CA GLY A 123 41.73 -11.60 27.56
C GLY A 123 40.56 -12.54 27.22
N LYS A 124 39.36 -12.04 26.93
CA LYS A 124 38.24 -12.87 26.47
C LYS A 124 38.38 -13.21 24.99
N LYS A 125 38.03 -14.43 24.58
CA LYS A 125 38.03 -14.82 23.16
C LYS A 125 36.90 -14.12 22.42
N LYS A 126 37.17 -13.74 21.17
CA LYS A 126 36.22 -13.01 20.29
C LYS A 126 34.87 -13.75 20.12
N GLU A 127 34.91 -15.07 20.08
CA GLU A 127 33.75 -15.95 19.89
C GLU A 127 32.79 -15.95 21.08
N ASP A 128 33.32 -15.80 22.30
CA ASP A 128 32.52 -15.72 23.53
C ASP A 128 31.84 -14.36 23.66
N VAL A 129 32.45 -13.32 23.10
CA VAL A 129 31.96 -11.94 23.16
C VAL A 129 30.90 -11.64 22.09
N SER A 130 31.03 -12.23 20.89
CA SER A 130 30.17 -11.90 19.74
C SER A 130 29.57 -13.13 19.07
N LYS A 131 28.33 -13.45 19.46
CA LYS A 131 27.54 -14.53 18.83
C LYS A 131 27.14 -14.15 17.41
N LYS A 132 27.01 -15.15 16.52
CA LYS A 132 26.54 -14.97 15.13
C LYS A 132 25.23 -14.17 15.09
N PRO A 133 25.19 -13.00 14.43
CA PRO A 133 23.99 -12.17 14.39
C PRO A 133 22.97 -12.74 13.38
N TYR A 134 21.70 -12.74 13.78
CA TYR A 134 20.58 -13.02 12.88
C TYR A 134 20.11 -11.71 12.27
N VAL A 135 20.28 -11.57 10.95
CA VAL A 135 19.96 -10.35 10.22
C VAL A 135 19.27 -10.66 8.91
N ALA A 136 18.34 -9.79 8.53
CA ALA A 136 17.77 -9.76 7.20
C ALA A 136 18.89 -9.49 6.19
N LYS A 137 19.01 -10.39 5.21
CA LYS A 137 19.97 -10.28 4.11
C LYS A 137 19.39 -9.36 3.06
N TYR A 138 20.24 -8.52 2.50
CA TYR A 138 19.87 -7.53 1.49
C TYR A 138 20.97 -7.40 0.44
N GLY A 139 20.62 -6.71 -0.65
CA GLY A 139 21.48 -6.59 -1.83
C GLY A 139 21.16 -7.69 -2.84
N LEU A 140 20.93 -7.29 -4.08
CA LEU A 140 20.43 -8.16 -5.14
C LEU A 140 21.36 -9.36 -5.36
N ASN A 141 22.65 -9.12 -5.61
CA ASN A 141 23.62 -10.17 -5.89
C ASN A 141 23.77 -11.16 -4.73
N HIS A 142 23.77 -10.66 -3.50
CA HIS A 142 23.88 -11.49 -2.31
C HIS A 142 22.63 -12.35 -2.12
N VAL A 143 21.44 -11.77 -2.28
CA VAL A 143 20.17 -12.52 -2.15
C VAL A 143 20.03 -13.57 -3.25
N VAL A 144 20.44 -13.28 -4.50
CA VAL A 144 20.46 -14.27 -5.59
C VAL A 144 21.32 -15.47 -5.20
N GLY A 145 22.54 -15.26 -4.73
CA GLY A 145 23.40 -16.36 -4.28
C GLY A 145 22.81 -17.16 -3.11
N LEU A 146 22.03 -16.52 -2.22
CA LEU A 146 21.34 -17.24 -1.14
C LEU A 146 20.17 -18.09 -1.64
N ILE A 147 19.47 -17.65 -2.68
CA ILE A 147 18.38 -18.40 -3.32
C ILE A 147 18.96 -19.62 -4.06
N GLU A 148 20.02 -19.42 -4.83
CA GLU A 148 20.70 -20.50 -5.57
C GLU A 148 21.29 -21.57 -4.64
N ASN A 149 21.83 -21.15 -3.50
CA ASN A 149 22.32 -22.09 -2.48
C ASN A 149 21.21 -22.66 -1.59
N LYS A 150 19.93 -22.35 -1.84
CA LYS A 150 18.77 -22.75 -1.02
C LYS A 150 18.91 -22.41 0.48
N LYS A 151 19.62 -21.32 0.80
CA LYS A 151 19.82 -20.83 2.18
C LYS A 151 18.75 -19.82 2.61
N ALA A 152 18.00 -19.27 1.66
CA ALA A 152 16.91 -18.35 1.94
C ALA A 152 15.64 -19.12 2.34
N SER A 153 15.06 -18.76 3.48
CA SER A 153 13.79 -19.30 3.97
C SER A 153 12.57 -18.52 3.43
N LEU A 154 12.71 -17.20 3.25
CA LEU A 154 11.67 -16.34 2.68
C LEU A 154 12.30 -15.14 1.96
N VAL A 155 11.80 -14.81 0.78
CA VAL A 155 12.28 -13.68 -0.03
C VAL A 155 11.16 -12.66 -0.24
N LEU A 156 11.43 -11.39 0.03
CA LEU A 156 10.53 -10.27 -0.25
C LEU A 156 11.08 -9.44 -1.40
N ILE A 157 10.25 -9.22 -2.42
CA ILE A 157 10.61 -8.49 -3.64
C ILE A 157 9.78 -7.20 -3.71
N ALA A 158 10.40 -6.06 -4.00
CA ALA A 158 9.67 -4.81 -4.22
C ALA A 158 8.98 -4.78 -5.58
N ASN A 159 7.81 -4.14 -5.66
CA ASN A 159 7.05 -4.02 -6.90
C ASN A 159 7.40 -2.81 -7.79
N ASP A 160 8.09 -1.81 -7.25
CA ASP A 160 8.36 -0.51 -7.86
C ASP A 160 9.86 -0.26 -8.12
N VAL A 161 10.59 -1.33 -8.42
CA VAL A 161 12.00 -1.28 -8.83
C VAL A 161 12.09 -0.72 -10.24
N ASP A 162 13.02 0.21 -10.44
CA ASP A 162 13.33 0.85 -11.72
C ASP A 162 14.86 0.92 -11.77
N PRO A 163 15.54 0.19 -12.67
CA PRO A 163 15.02 -0.65 -13.77
C PRO A 163 14.39 -1.99 -13.34
N ILE A 164 13.37 -2.48 -14.06
CA ILE A 164 12.60 -3.69 -13.70
C ILE A 164 13.36 -4.99 -13.98
N GLU A 165 14.31 -4.94 -14.91
CA GLU A 165 15.17 -6.03 -15.35
C GLU A 165 15.96 -6.64 -14.19
N LEU A 166 16.24 -5.83 -13.16
CA LEU A 166 16.92 -6.25 -11.94
C LEU A 166 16.14 -7.30 -11.15
N VAL A 167 14.80 -7.27 -11.17
CA VAL A 167 13.98 -8.15 -10.34
C VAL A 167 13.11 -9.11 -11.14
N ILE A 168 12.97 -8.91 -12.45
CA ILE A 168 12.05 -9.68 -13.31
C ILE A 168 12.28 -11.20 -13.23
N PHE A 169 13.52 -11.63 -13.07
CA PHE A 169 13.90 -13.05 -13.02
C PHE A 169 13.74 -13.67 -11.63
N LEU A 170 13.63 -12.88 -10.55
CA LEU A 170 13.65 -13.38 -9.17
C LEU A 170 12.46 -14.29 -8.84
N PRO A 171 11.20 -13.98 -9.22
CA PRO A 171 10.09 -14.92 -9.00
C PRO A 171 10.33 -16.29 -9.64
N ALA A 172 10.88 -16.31 -10.87
CA ALA A 172 11.20 -17.55 -11.57
C ALA A 172 12.36 -18.31 -10.90
N LEU A 173 13.38 -17.60 -10.42
CA LEU A 173 14.50 -18.17 -9.69
C LEU A 173 14.06 -18.79 -8.36
N CYS A 174 13.32 -18.04 -7.54
CA CYS A 174 12.76 -18.52 -6.27
C CYS A 174 11.92 -19.79 -6.48
N ARG A 175 11.08 -19.80 -7.52
CA ARG A 175 10.27 -20.97 -7.89
C ARG A 175 11.15 -22.17 -8.27
N LYS A 176 12.15 -21.98 -9.12
CA LYS A 176 13.05 -23.07 -9.56
C LYS A 176 13.81 -23.68 -8.38
N MET A 177 14.20 -22.85 -7.41
CA MET A 177 14.95 -23.29 -6.24
C MET A 177 14.06 -23.77 -5.08
N GLY A 178 12.74 -23.63 -5.18
CA GLY A 178 11.79 -24.03 -4.14
C GLY A 178 11.76 -23.09 -2.94
N VAL A 179 12.15 -21.83 -3.12
CA VAL A 179 12.18 -20.81 -2.05
C VAL A 179 10.88 -19.98 -2.09
N PRO A 180 10.14 -19.87 -0.96
CA PRO A 180 8.97 -19.02 -0.86
C PRO A 180 9.32 -17.54 -1.10
N TYR A 181 8.53 -16.87 -1.93
CA TYR A 181 8.70 -15.44 -2.21
C TYR A 181 7.38 -14.66 -2.11
N VAL A 182 7.49 -13.36 -1.89
CA VAL A 182 6.32 -12.47 -1.86
C VAL A 182 6.67 -11.12 -2.46
N ILE A 183 5.80 -10.59 -3.33
CA ILE A 183 5.97 -9.24 -3.88
C ILE A 183 5.24 -8.25 -2.99
N VAL A 184 5.94 -7.19 -2.56
CA VAL A 184 5.44 -6.21 -1.60
C VAL A 184 5.48 -4.80 -2.18
N LYS A 185 4.53 -3.96 -1.77
CA LYS A 185 4.47 -2.55 -2.17
C LYS A 185 5.60 -1.72 -1.55
N GLY A 186 6.41 -1.11 -2.40
CA GLY A 186 7.34 -0.03 -2.06
C GLY A 186 8.74 -0.49 -1.65
N LYS A 187 9.72 -0.28 -2.53
CA LYS A 187 11.17 -0.47 -2.29
C LYS A 187 11.70 0.44 -1.18
N ALA A 188 11.07 1.59 -0.97
CA ALA A 188 11.40 2.47 0.15
C ALA A 188 11.11 1.80 1.50
N ARG A 189 10.01 1.03 1.61
CA ARG A 189 9.66 0.30 2.85
C ARG A 189 10.66 -0.81 3.13
N LEU A 190 11.09 -1.56 2.12
CA LEU A 190 12.18 -2.52 2.28
C LEU A 190 13.48 -1.81 2.68
N GLY A 191 13.77 -0.66 2.07
CA GLY A 191 14.93 0.18 2.42
C GLY A 191 14.97 0.59 3.89
N THR A 192 13.82 0.99 4.46
CA THR A 192 13.75 1.39 5.87
C THR A 192 14.17 0.28 6.84
N VAL A 193 13.87 -0.99 6.52
CA VAL A 193 14.28 -2.14 7.36
C VAL A 193 15.80 -2.19 7.46
N VAL A 194 16.51 -1.96 6.35
CA VAL A 194 17.97 -2.12 6.25
C VAL A 194 18.75 -0.79 6.32
N HIS A 195 18.11 0.27 6.81
CA HIS A 195 18.72 1.60 6.94
C HIS A 195 19.23 2.18 5.61
N GLN A 196 18.54 1.88 4.50
CA GLN A 196 18.82 2.42 3.17
C GLN A 196 17.63 3.23 2.65
N LYS A 197 17.87 4.13 1.69
CA LYS A 197 16.79 4.87 1.02
C LYS A 197 15.82 3.92 0.29
N THR A 198 16.36 2.87 -0.32
CA THR A 198 15.61 1.86 -1.07
C THR A 198 16.30 0.50 -1.01
N ALA A 199 15.53 -0.58 -1.01
CA ALA A 199 16.02 -1.93 -1.24
C ALA A 199 15.09 -2.65 -2.23
N ALA A 200 15.66 -3.32 -3.23
CA ALA A 200 14.88 -4.06 -4.23
C ALA A 200 14.38 -5.40 -3.67
N VAL A 201 15.18 -6.05 -2.83
CA VAL A 201 14.92 -7.40 -2.31
C VAL A 201 15.47 -7.52 -0.89
N LEU A 202 14.75 -8.24 -0.05
CA LEU A 202 15.21 -8.71 1.26
C LEU A 202 15.01 -10.22 1.36
N ALA A 203 15.89 -10.90 2.09
CA ALA A 203 15.76 -12.33 2.38
C ALA A 203 15.98 -12.62 3.86
N LEU A 204 15.20 -13.53 4.41
CA LEU A 204 15.45 -14.16 5.70
C LEU A 204 16.10 -15.51 5.46
N THR A 205 17.25 -15.77 6.08
CA THR A 205 17.93 -17.07 6.02
C THR A 205 17.59 -17.91 7.24
N GLU A 206 17.94 -17.40 8.42
CA GLU A 206 17.74 -18.04 9.72
C GLU A 206 17.05 -17.03 10.65
N VAL A 207 16.18 -17.54 11.53
CA VAL A 207 15.54 -16.79 12.60
C VAL A 207 15.86 -17.44 13.94
N ARG A 208 15.73 -16.68 15.02
CA ARG A 208 15.83 -17.19 16.39
C ARG A 208 14.76 -18.25 16.63
N SER A 209 15.03 -19.17 17.56
CA SER A 209 14.11 -20.27 17.91
C SER A 209 12.71 -19.78 18.28
N GLU A 210 12.63 -18.68 19.03
CA GLU A 210 11.39 -17.99 19.46
C GLU A 210 10.51 -17.51 18.29
N ASP A 211 11.11 -17.12 17.16
CA ASP A 211 10.39 -16.58 16.00
C ASP A 211 10.15 -17.64 14.90
N LYS A 212 10.64 -18.88 15.05
CA LYS A 212 10.47 -19.94 14.03
C LYS A 212 9.00 -20.20 13.71
N ASN A 213 8.15 -20.22 14.72
CA ASN A 213 6.71 -20.43 14.55
C ASN A 213 6.04 -19.26 13.80
N GLU A 214 6.48 -18.03 14.05
CA GLU A 214 5.97 -16.84 13.33
C GLU A 214 6.40 -16.88 11.86
N LEU A 215 7.66 -17.25 11.58
CA LEU A 215 8.16 -17.42 10.22
C LEU A 215 7.42 -18.54 9.48
N GLN A 216 7.21 -19.70 10.11
CA GLN A 216 6.49 -20.82 9.49
C GLN A 216 5.07 -20.43 9.10
N LYS A 217 4.31 -19.79 10.00
CA LYS A 217 2.97 -19.29 9.69
C LYS A 217 2.98 -18.32 8.52
N LEU A 218 3.96 -17.43 8.46
CA LEU A 218 4.12 -16.48 7.37
C LEU A 218 4.43 -17.20 6.05
N VAL A 219 5.33 -18.18 6.06
CA VAL A 219 5.69 -18.98 4.88
C VAL A 219 4.48 -19.78 4.37
N THR A 220 3.71 -20.42 5.25
CA THR A 220 2.47 -21.11 4.88
C THR A 220 1.47 -20.14 4.26
N ALA A 221 1.24 -18.98 4.89
CA ALA A 221 0.34 -17.96 4.35
C ALA A 221 0.82 -17.42 2.98
N VAL A 222 2.13 -17.31 2.75
CA VAL A 222 2.70 -16.94 1.45
C VAL A 222 2.48 -18.05 0.42
N ASN A 223 2.75 -19.31 0.77
CA ASN A 223 2.58 -20.42 -0.16
C ASN A 223 1.12 -20.59 -0.59
N ASP A 224 0.21 -20.72 0.38
CA ASP A 224 -1.20 -21.03 0.13
C ASP A 224 -1.97 -19.78 -0.34
N GLY A 225 -1.69 -18.63 0.30
CA GLY A 225 -2.42 -17.39 0.09
C GLY A 225 -1.96 -16.60 -1.12
N TYR A 226 -0.65 -16.64 -1.44
CA TYR A 226 -0.05 -15.84 -2.49
C TYR A 226 0.44 -16.71 -3.66
N LEU A 227 1.29 -17.71 -3.41
CA LEU A 227 1.90 -18.48 -4.49
C LEU A 227 0.89 -19.38 -5.22
N GLU A 228 0.04 -20.13 -4.54
CA GLU A 228 -0.93 -21.00 -5.23
C GLU A 228 -1.88 -20.23 -6.16
N LYS A 229 -2.39 -19.09 -5.68
CA LYS A 229 -3.31 -18.24 -6.45
C LYS A 229 -2.60 -17.54 -7.60
N HIS A 230 -1.40 -17.00 -7.36
CA HIS A 230 -0.70 -16.21 -8.36
C HIS A 230 0.18 -17.05 -9.29
N HIS A 231 0.53 -18.29 -8.99
CA HIS A 231 1.48 -19.06 -9.83
C HIS A 231 0.92 -19.45 -11.20
N LYS A 232 -0.25 -20.11 -11.24
CA LYS A 232 -0.84 -20.57 -12.51
C LYS A 232 -1.43 -19.42 -13.31
N GLU A 233 -2.03 -18.46 -12.61
CA GLU A 233 -2.64 -17.30 -13.23
C GLU A 233 -1.60 -16.27 -13.65
N ALA A 234 -0.66 -15.85 -12.79
CA ALA A 234 0.27 -14.76 -13.13
C ALA A 234 1.31 -15.12 -14.20
N THR A 235 1.57 -16.41 -14.47
CA THR A 235 2.45 -16.82 -15.58
C THR A 235 1.76 -16.78 -16.94
N ARG A 236 0.42 -16.83 -16.98
CA ARG A 236 -0.38 -16.86 -18.21
C ARG A 236 -1.20 -15.59 -18.42
N HIS A 237 -1.48 -14.86 -17.35
CA HIS A 237 -2.31 -13.67 -17.37
C HIS A 237 -1.52 -12.48 -17.90
N TRP A 238 -1.95 -11.99 -19.06
CA TRP A 238 -1.47 -10.72 -19.59
C TRP A 238 -2.14 -9.58 -18.85
N GLY A 239 -1.35 -8.64 -18.37
CA GLY A 239 -1.85 -7.43 -17.71
C GLY A 239 -2.21 -6.34 -18.71
N GLY A 240 -2.73 -5.23 -18.19
CA GLY A 240 -3.03 -4.03 -18.98
C GLY A 240 -4.26 -4.18 -19.88
N GLY A 241 -4.28 -3.49 -21.02
CA GLY A 241 -5.46 -3.44 -21.89
C GLY A 241 -6.68 -2.72 -21.29
N ILE A 242 -6.50 -2.00 -20.19
CA ILE A 242 -7.58 -1.30 -19.48
C ILE A 242 -7.89 -0.04 -20.26
N MET A 243 -9.13 0.16 -20.70
CA MET A 243 -9.55 1.36 -21.43
C MET A 243 -9.86 2.54 -20.49
N GLY A 244 -9.86 3.76 -21.04
CA GLY A 244 -10.13 4.97 -20.26
C GLY A 244 -11.61 5.15 -19.93
N ALA A 245 -11.90 5.83 -18.82
CA ALA A 245 -13.27 6.02 -18.33
C ALA A 245 -14.23 6.60 -19.39
N LYS A 246 -13.77 7.57 -20.20
CA LYS A 246 -14.58 8.14 -21.30
C LYS A 246 -14.90 7.11 -22.39
N ALA A 247 -13.95 6.23 -22.72
CA ALA A 247 -14.15 5.17 -23.70
C ALA A 247 -15.11 4.10 -23.15
N ASN A 248 -14.93 3.68 -21.89
CA ASN A 248 -15.82 2.74 -21.23
C ASN A 248 -17.25 3.27 -21.14
N ALA A 249 -17.43 4.54 -20.76
CA ALA A 249 -18.74 5.17 -20.71
C ALA A 249 -19.42 5.24 -22.09
N ARG A 250 -18.65 5.49 -23.17
CA ARG A 250 -19.19 5.45 -24.55
C ARG A 250 -19.65 4.04 -24.92
N MET A 251 -18.85 3.02 -24.61
CA MET A 251 -19.19 1.62 -24.87
C MET A 251 -20.42 1.18 -24.06
N GLU A 252 -20.50 1.56 -22.79
CA GLU A 252 -21.63 1.25 -21.93
C GLU A 252 -22.93 1.91 -22.42
N LYS A 253 -22.86 3.18 -22.86
CA LYS A 253 -24.02 3.85 -23.47
C LYS A 253 -24.51 3.13 -24.72
N ARG A 254 -23.60 2.70 -25.59
CA ARG A 254 -23.93 1.91 -26.78
C ARG A 254 -24.54 0.56 -26.41
N ARG A 255 -23.96 -0.13 -25.43
CA ARG A 255 -24.46 -1.42 -24.93
C ARG A 255 -25.89 -1.29 -24.41
N LYS A 256 -26.17 -0.27 -23.58
CA LYS A 256 -27.51 0.01 -23.06
C LYS A 256 -28.53 0.30 -24.17
N ALA A 257 -28.15 1.06 -25.20
CA ALA A 257 -29.02 1.35 -26.34
C ALA A 257 -29.37 0.08 -27.15
N VAL A 258 -28.41 -0.82 -27.35
CA VAL A 258 -28.65 -2.11 -28.01
C VAL A 258 -29.51 -3.03 -27.14
N GLU A 259 -29.20 -3.14 -25.84
CA GLU A 259 -30.00 -3.91 -24.87
C GLU A 259 -31.45 -3.43 -24.81
N SER A 260 -31.69 -2.11 -24.86
CA SER A 260 -33.06 -1.58 -24.92
C SER A 260 -33.76 -1.87 -26.24
N ALA A 261 -33.03 -1.94 -27.35
CA ALA A 261 -33.59 -2.26 -28.66
C ALA A 261 -33.95 -3.74 -28.82
N ILE A 262 -33.22 -4.64 -28.15
CA ILE A 262 -33.45 -6.11 -28.17
C ILE A 262 -34.56 -6.53 -27.19
N LYS A 263 -34.87 -5.73 -26.17
CA LYS A 263 -35.92 -6.00 -25.18
C LYS A 263 -37.35 -5.74 -25.69
N ILE A 264 -37.53 -5.55 -26.99
CA ILE A 264 -38.83 -5.50 -27.67
C ILE A 264 -39.17 -6.91 -28.12
#